data_AF-A0A382TZK2-F1
#
_entry.id   AF-A0A382TZK2-F1
#
_cell.length_a   1.000
_cell.length_b   1.000
_cell.length_c   1.000
_cell.angle_alpha   90.00
_cell.angle_beta   90.00
_cell.angle_gamma   90.00
#
_symmetry.space_group_name_H-M   'P 1'
#
loop_
_entity.id
_entity.type
_entity.pdbx_description
1 polymer ?
#
loop_
_entity_poly.entity_id
_entity_poly.type
_entity_poly.pdbx_seq_one_letter_code
_entity_poly.pdbx_strand_id
1 'polypeptide(L)'
;MRLLVTGGLGFIGSNFILNTIKNNDEISITNVDAELLGSNHNNLLELKNSLNYNFVKGNITNKVLMEKLIADTDAIINFAAETFVDRSILDANQFLVSNIRGTYTILETIRKQKKRLIQISTDEVYGSLENESATEEYRFNPSNPYAATKASAELLVNAYVKTY
;
A
#
# COMPACT_ATOMS: atom_id res chain seq x y z
N MET A 1 -15.00 13.09 0.01
CA MET A 1 -14.52 11.77 -0.50
C MET A 1 -13.84 11.02 0.64
N ARG A 2 -14.09 9.72 0.81
CA ARG A 2 -13.53 8.87 1.86
C ARG A 2 -12.40 8.00 1.31
N LEU A 3 -11.19 8.15 1.83
CA LEU A 3 -10.03 7.37 1.44
C LEU A 3 -9.66 6.35 2.53
N LEU A 4 -9.35 5.13 2.11
CA LEU A 4 -8.59 4.18 2.92
C LEU A 4 -7.12 4.26 2.52
N VAL A 5 -6.26 4.69 3.44
CA VAL A 5 -4.81 4.65 3.25
C VAL A 5 -4.25 3.49 4.06
N THR A 6 -3.50 2.60 3.42
CA THR A 6 -2.78 1.55 4.14
C THR A 6 -1.32 1.98 4.34
N GLY A 7 -0.69 1.60 5.45
CA GLY A 7 0.73 1.90 5.68
C GLY A 7 0.99 3.38 5.94
N GLY A 8 0.00 4.12 6.44
CA GLY A 8 0.04 5.56 6.59
C GLY A 8 0.91 6.05 7.75
N LEU A 9 1.40 5.17 8.62
CA LEU A 9 2.43 5.55 9.60
C LEU A 9 3.84 5.50 9.02
N GLY A 10 4.03 4.91 7.83
CA GLY A 10 5.30 4.90 7.11
C GLY A 10 5.64 6.23 6.46
N PHE A 11 6.86 6.36 5.95
CA PHE A 11 7.41 7.62 5.43
C PHE A 11 6.56 8.29 4.33
N ILE A 12 6.29 7.58 3.23
CA ILE A 12 5.55 8.15 2.09
C ILE A 12 4.05 8.27 2.44
N GLY A 13 3.49 7.23 3.08
CA GLY A 13 2.08 7.19 3.46
C GLY A 13 1.68 8.34 4.38
N SER A 14 2.51 8.68 5.38
CA SER A 14 2.21 9.78 6.28
C SER A 14 2.26 11.14 5.58
N ASN A 15 3.22 11.35 4.68
CA ASN A 15 3.32 12.57 3.88
C ASN A 15 2.11 12.73 2.96
N PHE A 16 1.66 11.64 2.33
CA PHE A 16 0.44 11.63 1.52
C PHE A 16 -0.78 12.04 2.35
N ILE A 17 -0.95 11.46 3.55
CA ILE A 17 -2.06 11.75 4.45
C ILE A 17 -2.05 13.23 4.87
N LEU A 18 -0.91 13.73 5.37
CA LEU A 18 -0.75 15.12 5.80
C LEU A 18 -1.09 16.08 4.67
N ASN A 19 -0.49 15.87 3.50
CA ASN A 19 -0.69 16.74 2.35
C ASN A 19 -2.14 16.70 1.86
N THR A 20 -2.78 15.52 1.85
CA THR A 20 -4.16 15.39 1.38
C THR A 20 -5.13 16.13 2.28
N ILE A 21 -5.02 15.95 3.61
CA ILE A 21 -5.92 16.60 4.57
C ILE A 21 -5.69 18.10 4.61
N LYS A 22 -4.43 18.57 4.59
CA LYS A 22 -4.12 20.01 4.64
C LYS A 22 -4.61 20.79 3.43
N ASN A 23 -4.72 20.15 2.27
CA ASN A 23 -5.12 20.81 1.02
C ASN A 23 -6.59 20.60 0.65
N ASN A 24 -7.33 19.74 1.36
CA ASN A 24 -8.72 19.46 1.04
C ASN A 24 -9.51 18.96 2.27
N ASP A 25 -10.31 19.85 2.86
CA ASP A 25 -11.14 19.57 4.03
C ASP A 25 -12.37 18.68 3.73
N GLU A 26 -12.69 18.43 2.45
CA GLU A 26 -13.77 17.51 2.05
C GLU A 26 -13.31 16.04 1.96
N ILE A 27 -12.00 15.79 2.10
CA ILE A 27 -11.43 14.45 2.13
C ILE A 27 -11.30 13.98 3.57
N SER A 28 -11.91 12.83 3.87
CA SER A 28 -11.64 12.10 5.11
C SER A 28 -10.82 10.85 4.84
N ILE A 29 -9.86 10.57 5.71
CA ILE A 29 -8.93 9.46 5.60
C ILE A 29 -9.08 8.54 6.80
N THR A 30 -9.31 7.26 6.51
CA THR A 30 -9.00 6.19 7.46
C THR A 30 -7.63 5.60 7.11
N ASN A 31 -6.69 5.68 8.04
CA ASN A 31 -5.37 5.07 7.95
C ASN A 31 -5.36 3.72 8.67
N VAL A 32 -5.06 2.64 7.95
CA VAL A 32 -4.81 1.32 8.53
C VAL A 32 -3.33 0.99 8.47
N ASP A 33 -2.72 0.71 9.62
CA ASP A 33 -1.30 0.38 9.73
C ASP A 33 -1.07 -0.72 10.77
N ALA A 34 -0.13 -1.62 10.46
CA ALA A 34 0.20 -2.75 11.31
C ALA A 34 1.23 -2.41 12.39
N GLU A 35 1.79 -1.19 12.37
CA GLU A 35 2.88 -0.74 13.25
C GLU A 35 4.13 -1.63 13.14
N LEU A 36 4.43 -2.08 11.92
CA LEU A 36 5.65 -2.82 11.62
C LEU A 36 6.85 -1.87 11.55
N LEU A 37 8.03 -2.40 11.24
CA LEU A 37 9.22 -1.57 11.12
C LEU A 37 9.01 -0.48 10.05
N GLY A 38 9.32 0.76 10.42
CA GLY A 38 9.17 1.93 9.55
C GLY A 38 7.93 2.76 9.88
N SER A 39 7.00 2.22 10.68
CA SER A 39 5.84 2.95 11.19
C SER A 39 6.22 3.88 12.35
N ASN A 40 5.73 5.12 12.32
CA ASN A 40 5.94 6.08 13.40
C ASN A 40 4.73 7.01 13.58
N HIS A 41 4.08 6.96 14.74
CA HIS A 41 2.98 7.86 15.10
C HIS A 41 3.37 9.33 15.10
N ASN A 42 4.65 9.64 15.34
CA ASN A 42 5.14 11.01 15.31
C ASN A 42 4.96 11.67 13.94
N ASN A 43 4.90 10.87 12.86
CA ASN A 43 4.69 11.36 11.50
C ASN A 43 3.33 12.03 11.30
N LEU A 44 2.33 11.72 12.14
CA LEU A 44 0.95 12.21 12.00
C LEU A 44 0.43 12.95 13.25
N LEU A 45 1.32 13.37 14.15
CA LEU A 45 0.94 14.07 15.39
C LEU A 45 0.09 15.32 15.15
N GLU A 46 0.35 16.05 14.06
CA GLU A 46 -0.41 17.23 13.66
C GLU A 46 -1.89 16.93 13.41
N LEU A 47 -2.23 15.68 13.09
CA LEU A 47 -3.60 15.25 12.80
C LEU A 47 -4.31 14.61 13.99
N LYS A 48 -3.69 14.57 15.19
CA LYS A 48 -4.24 13.89 16.38
C LYS A 48 -5.69 14.29 16.71
N ASN A 49 -6.07 15.54 16.44
CA ASN A 49 -7.40 16.08 16.71
C ASN A 49 -8.20 16.40 15.43
N SER A 50 -7.73 15.95 14.26
CA SER A 50 -8.44 16.20 13.01
C SER A 50 -9.69 15.32 12.92
N LEU A 51 -10.85 15.93 12.65
CA LEU A 51 -12.11 15.21 12.42
C LEU A 51 -12.09 14.40 11.10
N ASN A 52 -11.20 14.77 10.18
CA ASN A 52 -11.05 14.15 8.87
C ASN A 52 -10.00 13.02 8.87
N TYR A 53 -9.40 12.70 10.01
CA TYR A 53 -8.41 11.64 10.15
C TYR A 53 -8.84 10.61 11.19
N ASN A 54 -8.84 9.34 10.80
CA ASN A 54 -9.07 8.22 11.70
C ASN A 54 -7.94 7.20 11.56
N PHE A 55 -7.43 6.71 12.68
CA PHE A 55 -6.41 5.66 12.70
C PHE A 55 -6.99 4.33 13.16
N VAL A 56 -6.61 3.26 12.47
CA VAL A 56 -6.97 1.88 12.79
C VAL A 56 -5.71 1.02 12.81
N LYS A 57 -5.34 0.51 13.98
CA LYS A 57 -4.27 -0.50 14.07
C LYS A 57 -4.76 -1.81 13.45
N GLY A 58 -4.07 -2.30 12.42
CA GLY A 58 -4.44 -3.53 11.75
C GLY A 58 -3.54 -3.87 10.57
N ASN A 59 -3.55 -5.15 10.19
CA ASN A 59 -2.74 -5.65 9.09
C ASN A 59 -3.62 -5.88 7.86
N ILE A 60 -3.12 -5.52 6.67
CA ILE A 60 -3.83 -5.68 5.39
C ILE A 60 -4.10 -7.15 5.02
N THR A 61 -3.45 -8.11 5.68
CA THR A 61 -3.76 -9.55 5.57
C THR A 61 -5.01 -9.95 6.36
N ASN A 62 -5.53 -9.11 7.26
CA ASN A 62 -6.75 -9.37 8.00
C ASN A 62 -7.98 -9.09 7.12
N LYS A 63 -8.47 -10.14 6.46
CA LYS A 63 -9.62 -10.08 5.55
C LYS A 63 -10.86 -9.44 6.19
N VAL A 64 -11.24 -9.84 7.40
CA VAL A 64 -12.48 -9.35 8.04
C VAL A 64 -12.38 -7.86 8.33
N LEU A 65 -11.21 -7.40 8.78
CA LEU A 65 -10.94 -5.99 8.97
C LEU A 65 -11.01 -5.22 7.64
N MET A 66 -10.30 -5.70 6.62
CA MET A 66 -10.27 -5.03 5.32
C MET A 66 -11.64 -4.99 4.65
N GLU A 67 -12.45 -6.05 4.75
CA GLU A 67 -13.83 -6.06 4.25
C GLU A 67 -14.69 -4.95 4.88
N LYS A 68 -14.54 -4.74 6.20
CA LYS A 68 -15.24 -3.66 6.92
C LYS A 68 -14.73 -2.28 6.49
N LEU A 69 -13.41 -2.07 6.50
CA LEU A 69 -12.83 -0.76 6.20
C LEU A 69 -13.09 -0.34 4.74
N ILE A 70 -13.01 -1.29 3.79
CA ILE A 70 -13.20 -1.01 2.36
C ILE A 70 -14.67 -0.68 2.05
N ALA A 71 -15.63 -1.26 2.77
CA ALA A 71 -17.06 -0.99 2.55
C ALA A 71 -17.40 0.51 2.68
N ASP A 72 -16.78 1.16 3.66
CA ASP A 72 -17.03 2.56 4.03
C ASP A 72 -16.15 3.58 3.30
N THR A 73 -15.41 3.17 2.26
CA THR A 73 -14.52 4.08 1.51
C THR A 73 -14.86 4.16 0.02
N ASP A 74 -14.43 5.25 -0.62
CA ASP A 74 -14.63 5.48 -2.05
C ASP A 74 -13.42 4.99 -2.86
N ALA A 75 -12.21 5.15 -2.31
CA ALA A 75 -10.97 4.67 -2.90
C ALA A 75 -9.94 4.23 -1.85
N ILE A 76 -9.05 3.33 -2.26
CA ILE A 76 -7.95 2.79 -1.46
C ILE A 76 -6.62 3.25 -2.06
N ILE A 77 -5.72 3.76 -1.23
CA ILE A 77 -4.32 4.04 -1.59
C ILE A 77 -3.43 3.10 -0.77
N ASN A 78 -2.83 2.11 -1.43
CA ASN A 78 -2.11 1.03 -0.75
C ASN A 78 -0.59 1.32 -0.70
N PHE A 79 -0.10 1.87 0.42
CA PHE A 79 1.34 2.02 0.68
C PHE A 79 1.91 0.88 1.54
N ALA A 80 1.06 0.14 2.27
CA ALA A 80 1.50 -0.92 3.18
C ALA A 80 2.32 -1.99 2.45
N ALA A 81 3.58 -2.13 2.86
CA ALA A 81 4.52 -3.12 2.36
C ALA A 81 5.69 -3.24 3.36
N GLU A 82 6.36 -4.38 3.35
CA GLU A 82 7.75 -4.48 3.82
C GLU A 82 8.67 -3.97 2.69
N THR A 83 9.59 -3.05 3.00
CA THR A 83 10.34 -2.29 1.98
C THR A 83 11.86 -2.30 2.11
N PHE A 84 12.41 -2.90 3.17
CA PHE A 84 13.85 -2.84 3.43
C PHE A 84 14.60 -3.97 2.69
N VAL A 85 15.34 -3.63 1.64
CA VAL A 85 16.03 -4.59 0.75
C VAL A 85 16.88 -5.60 1.52
N ASP A 86 17.79 -5.17 2.40
CA ASP A 86 18.67 -6.10 3.12
C ASP A 86 17.90 -7.11 3.98
N ARG A 87 16.78 -6.67 4.57
CA ARG A 87 15.92 -7.57 5.37
C ARG A 87 15.22 -8.59 4.50
N SER A 88 14.86 -8.22 3.28
CA SER A 88 14.26 -9.15 2.33
C SER A 88 15.20 -10.30 1.96
N ILE A 89 16.51 -10.04 1.98
CA ILE A 89 17.55 -11.06 1.75
C ILE A 89 17.70 -11.98 2.98
N LEU A 90 17.55 -11.43 4.19
CA LEU A 90 17.66 -12.18 5.44
C LEU A 90 16.42 -13.04 5.74
N ASP A 91 15.21 -12.48 5.57
CA ASP A 91 13.93 -13.17 5.75
C ASP A 91 12.90 -12.65 4.74
N ALA A 92 12.76 -13.37 3.63
CA ALA A 92 11.81 -13.04 2.57
C ALA A 92 10.35 -13.33 2.96
N ASN A 93 10.07 -14.09 4.02
CA ASN A 93 8.71 -14.51 4.34
C ASN A 93 7.81 -13.33 4.69
N GLN A 94 8.32 -12.34 5.43
CA GLN A 94 7.56 -11.13 5.77
C GLN A 94 7.15 -10.34 4.51
N PHE A 95 8.02 -10.31 3.49
CA PHE A 95 7.75 -9.64 2.22
C PHE A 95 6.69 -10.37 1.40
N LEU A 96 6.71 -11.71 1.38
CA LEU A 96 5.65 -12.51 0.76
C LEU A 96 4.29 -12.26 1.43
N VAL A 97 4.26 -12.26 2.77
CA VAL A 97 3.04 -12.06 3.55
C VAL A 97 2.50 -10.64 3.39
N SER A 98 3.35 -9.62 3.56
CA SER A 98 2.91 -8.23 3.49
C SER A 98 2.58 -7.82 2.05
N ASN A 99 3.53 -7.99 1.13
CA ASN A 99 3.45 -7.37 -0.19
C ASN A 99 2.51 -8.15 -1.12
N ILE A 100 2.59 -9.49 -1.13
CA ILE A 100 1.75 -10.33 -1.99
C ILE A 100 0.42 -10.64 -1.30
N ARG A 101 0.46 -11.30 -0.13
CA ARG A 101 -0.76 -11.78 0.53
C ARG A 101 -1.63 -10.63 1.04
N GLY A 102 -1.02 -9.53 1.49
CA GLY A 102 -1.73 -8.30 1.84
C GLY A 102 -2.43 -7.67 0.64
N THR A 103 -1.72 -7.46 -0.47
CA THR A 103 -2.32 -6.93 -1.72
C THR A 103 -3.44 -7.84 -2.23
N TYR A 104 -3.23 -9.15 -2.24
CA TYR A 104 -4.26 -10.14 -2.58
C TYR A 104 -5.53 -9.98 -1.72
N THR A 105 -5.38 -9.72 -0.43
CA THR A 105 -6.52 -9.55 0.49
C THR A 105 -7.35 -8.31 0.14
N ILE A 106 -6.69 -7.22 -0.24
CA ILE A 106 -7.34 -6.01 -0.75
C ILE A 106 -8.07 -6.31 -2.07
N LEU A 107 -7.37 -6.93 -3.03
CA LEU A 107 -7.91 -7.30 -4.33
C LEU A 107 -9.17 -8.18 -4.23
N GLU A 108 -9.14 -9.18 -3.36
CA GLU A 108 -10.27 -10.06 -3.07
C GLU A 108 -11.49 -9.33 -2.48
N THR A 109 -11.23 -8.25 -1.76
CA THR A 109 -12.28 -7.42 -1.16
C THR A 109 -12.88 -6.48 -2.21
N ILE A 110 -12.04 -5.75 -2.95
CA ILE A 110 -12.50 -4.76 -3.92
C ILE A 110 -13.19 -5.40 -5.13
N ARG A 111 -12.84 -6.62 -5.53
CA ARG A 111 -13.55 -7.30 -6.65
C ARG A 111 -15.04 -7.50 -6.37
N LYS A 112 -15.44 -7.60 -5.10
CA LYS A 112 -16.85 -7.74 -4.68
C LYS A 112 -17.52 -6.38 -4.51
N GLN A 113 -16.78 -5.41 -3.98
CA GLN A 113 -17.31 -4.11 -3.57
C GLN A 113 -17.14 -3.00 -4.61
N LYS A 114 -16.46 -3.30 -5.73
CA LYS A 114 -16.20 -2.41 -6.88
C LYS A 114 -15.61 -1.05 -6.48
N LYS A 115 -14.58 -1.07 -5.63
CA LYS A 115 -13.88 0.13 -5.16
C LYS A 115 -12.64 0.43 -6.00
N ARG A 116 -12.26 1.70 -6.08
CA ARG A 116 -11.03 2.13 -6.77
C ARG A 116 -9.81 1.83 -5.90
N LEU A 117 -8.78 1.22 -6.48
CA LEU A 117 -7.49 0.98 -5.83
C LEU A 117 -6.38 1.73 -6.58
N ILE A 118 -5.51 2.41 -5.84
CA ILE A 118 -4.19 2.86 -6.29
C ILE A 118 -3.16 2.02 -5.55
N GLN A 119 -2.47 1.14 -6.29
CA GLN A 119 -1.38 0.33 -5.78
C GLN A 119 -0.07 1.11 -5.91
N ILE A 120 0.65 1.30 -4.80
CA ILE A 120 1.95 1.96 -4.83
C ILE A 120 3.04 0.90 -4.95
N SER A 121 3.92 1.07 -5.93
CA SER A 121 5.03 0.15 -6.21
C SER A 121 6.37 0.88 -6.23
N THR A 122 7.36 0.33 -6.93
CA THR A 122 8.74 0.79 -6.96
C THR A 122 9.34 0.56 -8.34
N ASP A 123 10.29 1.39 -8.73
CA ASP A 123 11.13 1.21 -9.92
C ASP A 123 12.01 -0.05 -9.87
N GLU A 124 12.40 -0.52 -8.67
CA GLU A 124 13.19 -1.75 -8.49
C GLU A 124 12.58 -3.00 -9.15
N VAL A 125 11.29 -2.99 -9.51
CA VAL A 125 10.65 -4.08 -10.27
C VAL A 125 11.28 -4.28 -11.65
N TYR A 126 11.90 -3.25 -12.21
CA TYR A 126 12.61 -3.30 -13.49
C TYR A 126 14.07 -3.74 -13.37
N GLY A 127 14.60 -3.84 -12.15
CA GLY A 127 16.00 -4.18 -11.91
C GLY A 127 16.96 -3.03 -12.19
N SER A 128 18.21 -3.36 -12.50
CA SER A 128 19.26 -2.37 -12.81
C SER A 128 19.32 -2.10 -14.31
N LEU A 129 19.37 -0.82 -14.68
CA LEU A 129 19.52 -0.33 -16.05
C LEU A 129 20.78 0.53 -16.11
N GLU A 130 21.66 0.29 -17.09
CA GLU A 130 22.94 1.00 -17.17
C GLU A 130 22.84 2.33 -17.93
N ASN A 131 22.25 2.32 -19.13
CA ASN A 131 22.25 3.46 -20.04
C ASN A 131 20.87 3.78 -20.62
N GLU A 132 19.80 3.35 -19.93
CA GLU A 132 18.42 3.56 -20.36
C GLU A 132 17.48 3.75 -19.17
N SER A 133 16.27 4.24 -19.45
CA SER A 133 15.18 4.36 -18.49
C SER A 133 14.06 3.41 -18.85
N ALA A 134 13.49 2.73 -17.85
CA ALA A 134 12.29 1.92 -18.06
C ALA A 134 11.08 2.81 -18.37
N THR A 135 10.23 2.32 -19.26
CA THR A 135 8.84 2.76 -19.43
C THR A 135 7.91 1.74 -18.76
N GLU A 136 6.61 2.03 -18.68
CA GLU A 136 5.62 1.13 -18.09
C GLU A 136 5.46 -0.21 -18.86
N GLU A 137 5.92 -0.27 -20.11
CA GLU A 137 5.93 -1.49 -20.94
C GLU A 137 7.22 -2.33 -20.76
N TYR A 138 8.16 -1.85 -19.95
CA TYR A 138 9.42 -2.56 -19.72
C TYR A 138 9.18 -3.86 -18.96
N ARG A 139 9.97 -4.89 -19.26
CA ARG A 139 9.81 -6.19 -18.60
C ARG A 139 10.28 -6.10 -17.15
N PHE A 140 9.50 -6.65 -16.23
CA PHE A 140 9.94 -6.84 -14.84
C PHE A 140 11.16 -7.76 -14.77
N ASN A 141 12.18 -7.30 -14.05
CA ASN A 141 13.45 -8.02 -13.82
C ASN A 141 13.99 -7.75 -12.40
N PRO A 142 13.20 -8.06 -11.34
CA PRO A 142 13.60 -7.77 -9.97
C PRO A 142 14.82 -8.60 -9.54
N SER A 143 15.76 -7.98 -8.83
CA SER A 143 17.03 -8.60 -8.43
C SER A 143 17.08 -9.03 -6.95
N ASN A 144 16.05 -8.73 -6.16
CA ASN A 144 15.99 -9.05 -4.73
C ASN A 144 14.55 -9.46 -4.29
N PRO A 145 14.39 -10.13 -3.13
CA PRO A 145 13.07 -10.58 -2.67
C PRO A 145 12.03 -9.46 -2.45
N TYR A 146 12.45 -8.27 -1.99
CA TYR A 146 11.57 -7.11 -1.90
C TYR A 146 10.99 -6.73 -3.27
N ALA A 147 11.86 -6.46 -4.25
CA ALA A 147 11.45 -6.09 -5.60
C ALA A 147 10.59 -7.18 -6.26
N ALA A 148 10.93 -8.46 -6.06
CA ALA A 148 10.18 -9.59 -6.61
C ALA A 148 8.76 -9.66 -6.05
N THR A 149 8.58 -9.40 -4.76
CA THR A 149 7.26 -9.39 -4.13
C THR A 149 6.43 -8.16 -4.51
N LYS A 150 7.06 -7.00 -4.75
CA LYS A 150 6.38 -5.80 -5.30
C LYS A 150 5.92 -6.03 -6.75
N ALA A 151 6.79 -6.57 -7.61
CA ALA A 151 6.45 -6.96 -8.98
C ALA A 151 5.31 -7.99 -9.01
N SER A 152 5.33 -8.97 -8.10
CA SER A 152 4.26 -9.96 -7.97
C SER A 152 2.91 -9.33 -7.58
N ALA A 153 2.92 -8.33 -6.70
CA ALA A 153 1.73 -7.58 -6.33
C ALA A 153 1.15 -6.81 -7.54
N GLU A 154 1.99 -6.20 -8.38
CA GLU A 154 1.55 -5.55 -9.62
C GLU A 154 0.94 -6.54 -10.63
N LEU A 155 1.58 -7.70 -10.81
CA LEU A 155 1.04 -8.75 -11.68
C LEU A 155 -0.33 -9.23 -11.20
N LEU A 156 -0.53 -9.36 -9.88
CA LEU A 156 -1.85 -9.67 -9.32
C LEU A 156 -2.86 -8.56 -9.60
N VAL A 157 -2.50 -7.29 -9.38
CA VAL A 157 -3.40 -6.15 -9.69
C VAL A 157 -3.82 -6.20 -11.16
N ASN A 158 -2.86 -6.34 -12.07
CA ASN A 158 -3.11 -6.43 -13.52
C ASN A 158 -4.03 -7.60 -13.88
N ALA A 159 -3.78 -8.78 -13.28
CA ALA A 159 -4.62 -9.95 -13.51
C ALA A 159 -6.05 -9.73 -13.01
N TYR A 160 -6.23 -9.12 -11.83
CA TYR A 160 -7.55 -8.82 -11.27
C TYR A 160 -8.32 -7.82 -12.13
N VAL A 161 -7.69 -6.75 -12.59
CA VAL A 161 -8.31 -5.75 -13.49
C VAL A 161 -8.77 -6.37 -14.81
N LYS A 162 -8.00 -7.31 -15.37
CA LYS A 162 -8.39 -7.99 -16.61
C LYS A 162 -9.51 -9.03 -16.42
N THR A 163 -9.64 -9.58 -15.22
CA THR A 163 -10.52 -10.74 -14.96
C THR A 163 -11.89 -10.33 -14.39
N TYR A 164 -11.96 -9.28 -13.58
CA TYR A 164 -13.15 -8.88 -12.82
C TYR A 164 -13.57 -7.44 -13.11
#